data_AF-A0A1E4FF58-F1
#
_entry.id   AF-A0A1E4FF58-F1
#
_cell.length_a   1.000
_cell.length_b   1.000
_cell.length_c   1.000
_cell.angle_alpha   90.00
_cell.angle_beta   90.00
_cell.angle_gamma   90.00
#
_symmetry.space_group_name_H-M   'P 1'
#
loop_
_entity.id
_entity.type
_entity.pdbx_description
1 polymer ?
#
loop_
_entity_poly.entity_id
_entity_poly.type
_entity_poly.pdbx_seq_one_letter_code
_entity_poly.pdbx_strand_id
1 'polypeptide(L)' 'MERDGLVQDVEVHLDGEIHRATYFVEGDIIHAQLGEQTYLLPLGRQPAAEMVRSLMREKLRRTGFRQALARKWYPR' A
#
# COMPACT_ATOMS: atom_id res chain seq x y z
N MET A 1 -16.30 5.72 21.14
CA MET A 1 -15.18 6.64 20.87
C MET A 1 -14.92 6.57 19.37
N GLU A 2 -15.51 7.48 18.61
CA GLU A 2 -15.24 7.62 17.17
C GLU A 2 -14.10 8.62 17.03
N ARG A 3 -12.88 8.12 16.87
CA ARG A 3 -11.80 8.95 16.35
C ARG A 3 -11.90 8.86 14.84
N ASP A 4 -12.62 9.81 14.24
CA ASP A 4 -12.51 10.12 12.81
C ASP A 4 -11.08 10.59 12.52
N GLY A 5 -10.15 9.65 12.41
CA GLY A 5 -8.86 9.91 11.79
C GLY A 5 -9.13 10.23 10.34
N LEU A 6 -8.67 11.39 9.86
CA LEU A 6 -8.85 11.80 8.47
C LEU A 6 -8.29 10.72 7.54
N VAL A 7 -9.19 9.98 6.91
CA VAL A 7 -8.85 8.97 5.91
C VAL A 7 -8.43 9.70 4.63
N GLN A 8 -7.26 9.35 4.13
CA GLN A 8 -6.68 9.92 2.93
C GLN A 8 -6.45 8.83 1.88
N ASP A 9 -6.70 9.15 0.63
CA ASP A 9 -6.42 8.28 -0.51
C ASP A 9 -5.05 8.58 -1.12
N VAL A 10 -4.36 7.53 -1.54
CA VAL A 10 -3.15 7.64 -2.37
C VAL A 10 -3.24 6.69 -3.55
N GLU A 11 -2.69 7.13 -4.67
CA GLU A 11 -2.66 6.35 -5.91
C GLU A 11 -1.22 6.21 -6.41
N VAL A 12 -0.86 5.03 -6.89
CA VAL A 12 0.42 4.79 -7.58
C VAL A 12 0.15 4.15 -8.94
N HIS A 13 0.87 4.63 -9.95
CA HIS A 13 0.90 4.02 -11.27
C HIS A 13 2.06 3.02 -11.31
N LEU A 14 1.76 1.75 -11.56
CA LEU A 14 2.78 0.70 -11.72
C LEU A 14 2.33 -0.28 -12.81
N ASP A 15 3.24 -0.67 -13.69
CA ASP A 15 3.00 -1.66 -14.77
C ASP A 15 1.77 -1.34 -15.67
N GLY A 16 1.44 -0.05 -15.82
CA GLY A 16 0.28 0.41 -16.60
C GLY A 16 -1.05 0.38 -15.85
N GLU A 17 -1.07 -0.04 -14.59
CA GLU A 17 -2.24 -0.08 -13.72
C GLU A 17 -2.21 1.03 -12.67
N ILE A 18 -3.39 1.51 -12.28
CA ILE A 18 -3.58 2.44 -11.16
C ILE A 18 -3.93 1.63 -9.92
N HIS A 19 -3.08 1.69 -8.91
CA HIS A 19 -3.35 1.07 -7.62
C HIS A 19 -3.68 2.14 -6.59
N ARG A 20 -4.74 1.90 -5.81
CA ARG A 20 -5.24 2.80 -4.77
C ARG A 20 -5.02 2.21 -3.38
N ALA A 21 -4.72 3.06 -2.42
CA ALA A 21 -4.73 2.72 -1.00
C ALA A 21 -5.35 3.86 -0.20
N THR A 22 -6.06 3.51 0.86
CA THR A 22 -6.50 4.46 1.88
C THR A 22 -5.57 4.38 3.07
N TYR A 23 -5.37 5.49 3.78
CA TYR A 23 -4.64 5.46 5.03
C TYR A 23 -5.14 6.51 6.02
N PHE A 24 -4.90 6.26 7.30
CA PHE A 24 -5.03 7.26 8.35
C PHE A 24 -3.83 7.16 9.31
N VAL A 25 -3.61 8.21 10.09
CA VAL A 25 -2.54 8.25 11.09
C VAL A 25 -3.17 8.28 12.48
N GLU A 26 -2.82 7.32 13.31
CA GLU A 26 -3.17 7.29 14.73
C GLU A 26 -1.90 7.30 15.57
N GLY A 27 -1.68 8.39 16.32
CA GLY A 27 -0.42 8.61 17.02
C GLY A 27 0.76 8.65 16.04
N ASP A 28 1.77 7.81 16.29
CA ASP A 28 2.95 7.65 15.43
C ASP A 28 2.83 6.42 14.50
N ILE A 29 1.60 5.95 14.22
CA ILE A 29 1.37 4.79 13.35
C ILE A 29 0.49 5.19 12.17
N ILE A 30 0.96 4.84 10.97
CA ILE A 30 0.22 4.90 9.71
C ILE A 30 -0.50 3.57 9.54
N HIS A 31 -1.82 3.62 9.43
CA HIS A 31 -2.68 2.50 9.09
C HIS A 31 -3.04 2.62 7.61
N ALA A 32 -2.44 1.79 6.76
CA ALA A 32 -2.65 1.82 5.31
C ALA A 32 -3.39 0.57 4.85
N GLN A 33 -4.51 0.74 4.14
CA GLN A 33 -5.26 -0.33 3.52
C GLN A 33 -4.96 -0.37 2.02
N LEU A 34 -4.41 -1.50 1.56
CA LEU A 34 -4.12 -1.77 0.16
C LEU A 34 -4.90 -3.02 -0.25
N GLY A 35 -6.00 -2.81 -0.99
CA GLY A 35 -6.96 -3.89 -1.27
C GLY A 35 -7.59 -4.43 0.03
N GLU A 36 -7.54 -5.75 0.22
CA GLU A 36 -8.07 -6.42 1.42
C GLU A 36 -7.06 -6.47 2.57
N GLN A 37 -5.85 -5.95 2.38
CA GLN A 37 -4.78 -6.06 3.36
C GLN A 37 -4.51 -4.73 4.05
N THR A 38 -4.46 -4.78 5.38
CA THR A 38 -4.06 -3.64 6.21
C THR A 38 -2.59 -3.78 6.60
N TYR A 39 -1.87 -2.69 6.45
CA TYR A 39 -0.46 -2.55 6.79
C TYR A 39 -0.28 -1.45 7.83
N LEU A 40 0.58 -1.71 8.81
CA LEU A 40 0.95 -0.77 9.84
C LEU A 40 2.39 -0.33 9.61
N LEU A 41 2.64 0.97 9.59
CA LEU A 41 3.97 1.53 9.48
C LEU A 41 4.18 2.60 10.55
N PRO A 42 5.36 2.70 11.17
CA PRO A 42 5.66 3.85 12.01
C PRO A 42 5.71 5.12 11.15
N LEU A 43 5.18 6.23 11.68
CA LEU A 43 5.33 7.55 11.10
C LEU A 43 6.82 7.93 11.17
N GLY A 44 7.43 8.10 10.00
CA GLY A 44 8.84 8.44 9.88
C GLY A 44 9.07 9.95 9.72
N ARG A 45 10.27 10.29 9.23
CA ARG A 45 10.62 11.67 8.87
C ARG A 45 9.98 12.15 7.56
N GLN A 46 9.38 11.24 6.80
CA GLN A 46 8.72 11.54 5.53
C GLN A 46 7.22 11.70 5.73
N PRO A 47 6.52 12.47 4.87
CA PRO A 47 5.06 12.55 4.91
C PRO A 47 4.43 11.17 4.81
N ALA A 48 3.36 10.93 5.58
CA ALA A 48 2.69 9.63 5.62
C ALA A 48 2.28 9.13 4.22
N ALA A 49 1.77 10.02 3.37
CA ALA A 49 1.45 9.70 1.96
C ALA A 49 2.64 9.11 1.19
N GLU A 50 3.85 9.65 1.35
CA GLU A 50 5.05 9.16 0.66
C GLU A 50 5.49 7.79 1.19
N MET A 51 5.31 7.55 2.48
CA MET A 51 5.57 6.26 3.09
C MET A 51 4.59 5.19 2.58
N VAL A 52 3.30 5.53 2.47
CA VAL A 52 2.28 4.63 1.90
C VAL A 52 2.55 4.36 0.43
N ARG A 53 2.89 5.37 -0.38
CA ARG A 53 3.29 5.17 -1.79
C ARG A 53 4.49 4.24 -1.91
N SER A 54 5.49 4.38 -1.04
CA SER A 54 6.68 3.52 -1.02
C SER A 54 6.31 2.08 -0.64
N LEU A 55 5.47 1.89 0.38
CA LEU A 55 4.92 0.59 0.74
C LEU A 55 4.18 -0.05 -0.43
N MET A 56 3.28 0.69 -1.09
CA MET A 56 2.53 0.18 -2.25
C MET A 56 3.47 -0.30 -3.35
N ARG A 57 4.47 0.51 -3.72
CA ARG A 57 5.46 0.13 -4.75
C ARG A 57 6.19 -1.16 -4.38
N GLU A 58 6.59 -1.32 -3.12
CA GLU A 58 7.26 -2.53 -2.67
C GLU A 58 6.34 -3.76 -2.74
N LYS A 59 5.10 -3.65 -2.23
CA LYS A 59 4.15 -4.76 -2.20
C LYS A 59 3.70 -5.15 -3.60
N LEU A 60 3.37 -4.19 -4.45
CA LEU A 60 2.98 -4.44 -5.82
C LEU A 60 4.12 -5.07 -6.62
N ARG A 61 5.37 -4.64 -6.45
CA ARG A 61 6.54 -5.31 -7.05
C ARG A 61 6.69 -6.75 -6.59
N ARG A 62 6.52 -7.04 -5.29
CA ARG A 62 6.60 -8.41 -4.76
C ARG A 62 5.45 -9.29 -5.26
N THR A 63 4.24 -8.74 -5.38
CA THR A 63 3.06 -9.46 -5.89
C THR A 63 3.17 -9.71 -7.40
N GLY A 64 3.58 -8.70 -8.18
CA GLY A 64 3.88 -8.85 -9.60
C GLY A 64 4.99 -9.87 -9.85
N PHE A 65 6.05 -9.87 -9.04
CA PHE A 65 7.10 -10.89 -9.10
C PHE A 65 6.56 -12.30 -8.79
N ARG A 66 5.72 -12.45 -7.76
CA ARG A 66 5.06 -13.73 -7.44
C ARG A 66 4.12 -14.19 -8.53
N GLN A 67 3.32 -13.29 -9.12
CA GLN A 67 2.43 -13.63 -10.23
C GLN A 67 3.20 -13.97 -11.52
N ALA A 68 4.28 -13.26 -11.82
CA ALA A 68 5.16 -13.55 -12.95
C ALA A 68 5.84 -14.92 -12.80
N LEU A 69 6.30 -15.25 -11.59
CA LEU A 69 6.78 -16.60 -11.25
C LEU A 69 5.66 -17.63 -11.40
N ALA A 70 4.47 -17.38 -10.85
CA ALA A 70 3.35 -18.31 -10.95
C ALA A 70 2.97 -18.61 -12.42
N ARG A 71 2.94 -17.59 -13.29
CA ARG A 71 2.74 -17.77 -14.74
C ARG A 71 3.82 -18.60 -15.42
N LYS A 72 5.07 -18.53 -14.94
CA LYS A 72 6.20 -19.31 -15.50
C LYS A 72 6.13 -20.79 -15.10
N TRP A 73 5.65 -21.09 -13.90
CA TRP A 73 5.58 -22.45 -13.36
C TRP A 73 4.24 -23.16 -13.63
N TYR A 74 3.17 -22.40 -13.85
CA TYR A 74 1.85 -22.89 -14.23
C TYR A 74 1.34 -22.14 -15.48
N PRO A 75 1.94 -22.39 -16.66
CA PRO A 75 1.35 -21.90 -17.90
C PRO A 75 0.00 -22.60 -18.08
N ARG A 76 -1.05 -21.79 -18.29
CA ARG A 76 -2.39 -22.27 -18.62
C ARG A 76 -2.47 -22.63 -20.10
#